data_AF-J9EK57-F1
#
_entry.id   AF-J9EK57-F1
#
_cell.length_a   1.000
_cell.length_b   1.000
_cell.length_c   1.000
_cell.angle_alpha   90.00
_cell.angle_beta   90.00
_cell.angle_gamma   90.00
#
_symmetry.space_group_name_H-M   'P 1'
#
loop_
_entity.id
_entity.type
_entity.pdbx_description
1 polymer ?
#
loop_
_entity_poly.entity_id
_entity_poly.type
_entity_poly.pdbx_seq_one_letter_code
_entity_poly.pdbx_strand_id
1 'polypeptide(L)'
;MAICMITMRNCSPKSVISYLCVYSEHRNPRIREEILNIMTSALLTFDSRSINLKAIADVVVPLLADQKRRVRLAAFELFAVFAHLSSNSTKRLLKSVSNLEEKHHAYGLLNAVKERISRNTLPKIRSDGLIEYVTPLDADISASNREGWRWLKTNNLDYEWIMGGGNGSSS
;
A
#
# COMPACT_ATOMS: atom_id res chain seq x y z
N MET A 1 -0.47 9.10 13.18
CA MET A 1 -1.84 8.68 12.79
C MET A 1 -3.00 9.45 13.47
N ALA A 2 -3.24 9.34 14.78
CA ALA A 2 -4.50 9.81 15.42
C ALA A 2 -4.82 11.30 15.21
N ILE A 3 -3.83 12.18 15.31
CA ILE A 3 -3.99 13.63 15.06
C ILE A 3 -4.49 13.88 13.64
N CYS A 4 -3.91 13.22 12.62
CA CYS A 4 -4.34 13.37 11.24
C CYS A 4 -5.81 12.95 11.05
N MET A 5 -6.25 11.87 11.68
CA MET A 5 -7.65 11.42 11.60
C MET A 5 -8.62 12.40 12.25
N ILE A 6 -8.25 12.98 13.39
CA ILE A 6 -9.02 14.03 14.06
C ILE A 6 -9.09 15.28 13.16
N THR A 7 -7.97 15.71 12.58
CA THR A 7 -7.92 16.85 11.67
C THR A 7 -8.78 16.62 10.43
N MET A 8 -8.76 15.42 9.84
CA MET A 8 -9.61 15.09 8.69
C MET A 8 -11.11 15.15 9.03
N ARG A 9 -11.51 14.77 10.25
CA ARG A 9 -12.89 14.91 10.72
C ARG A 9 -13.33 16.36 10.91
N ASN A 10 -12.42 17.22 11.39
CA ASN A 10 -12.73 18.62 11.70
C ASN A 10 -12.57 19.57 10.50
N CYS A 11 -11.83 19.15 9.46
CA CYS A 11 -11.59 19.94 8.26
C CYS A 11 -12.10 19.20 7.02
N SER A 12 -11.21 18.68 6.17
CA SER A 12 -11.57 17.77 5.09
C SER A 12 -10.46 16.74 4.85
N PRO A 13 -10.81 15.47 4.57
CA PRO A 13 -9.82 14.45 4.18
C PRO A 13 -9.00 14.86 2.95
N LYS A 14 -9.66 15.49 1.97
CA LYS A 14 -9.02 16.01 0.75
C LYS A 14 -7.88 16.98 1.04
N SER A 15 -8.09 17.98 1.90
CA SER A 15 -7.07 18.98 2.22
C SER A 15 -5.87 18.34 2.92
N VAL A 16 -6.11 17.50 3.92
CA VAL A 16 -5.02 16.85 4.68
C VAL A 16 -4.20 15.95 3.77
N ILE A 17 -4.85 15.13 2.94
CA ILE A 17 -4.14 14.27 1.97
C ILE A 17 -3.31 15.09 1.00
N SER A 18 -3.84 16.20 0.48
CA SER A 18 -3.10 17.09 -0.42
C SER A 18 -1.81 17.64 0.21
N TYR A 19 -1.83 17.99 1.49
CA TYR A 19 -0.63 18.43 2.20
C TYR A 19 0.36 17.29 2.43
N LEU A 20 -0.13 16.08 2.72
CA LEU A 20 0.72 14.91 2.93
C LEU A 20 1.43 14.45 1.65
N CYS A 21 0.81 14.63 0.48
CA CYS A 21 1.41 14.25 -0.81
C CYS A 21 2.78 14.89 -1.05
N VAL A 22 3.05 16.08 -0.50
CA VAL A 22 4.34 16.78 -0.64
C VAL A 22 5.50 16.00 0.00
N TYR A 23 5.20 15.14 0.98
CA TYR A 23 6.19 14.37 1.72
C TYR A 23 6.35 12.92 1.20
N SER A 24 5.70 12.56 0.10
CA SER A 24 5.80 11.23 -0.50
C SER A 24 7.22 10.85 -0.91
N GLU A 25 8.05 11.83 -1.29
CA GLU A 25 9.45 11.66 -1.68
C GLU A 25 10.44 11.98 -0.55
N HIS A 26 9.96 12.07 0.69
CA HIS A 26 10.81 12.45 1.83
C HIS A 26 11.97 11.46 2.04
N ARG A 27 13.18 11.96 2.32
CA ARG A 27 14.41 11.15 2.46
C ARG A 27 14.29 10.04 3.51
N ASN A 28 13.64 10.36 4.64
CA ASN A 28 13.39 9.39 5.71
C ASN A 28 12.27 8.41 5.31
N PRO A 29 12.55 7.09 5.17
CA PRO A 29 11.56 6.10 4.76
C PRO A 29 10.42 5.92 5.78
N ARG A 30 10.65 6.22 7.06
CA ARG A 30 9.57 6.15 8.08
C ARG A 30 8.49 7.19 7.81
N ILE A 31 8.86 8.34 7.25
CA ILE A 31 7.87 9.37 6.88
C ILE A 31 7.05 8.90 5.68
N ARG A 32 7.70 8.32 4.65
CA ARG A 32 7.00 7.76 3.48
C ARG A 32 6.04 6.63 3.88
N GLU A 33 6.49 5.72 4.74
CA GLU A 33 5.66 4.65 5.32
C GLU A 33 4.44 5.22 6.07
N GLU A 34 4.64 6.18 6.96
CA GLU A 34 3.55 6.75 7.76
C GLU A 34 2.52 7.50 6.89
N ILE A 35 2.95 8.18 5.83
CA ILE A 35 2.04 8.83 4.88
C ILE A 35 1.13 7.81 4.20
N LEU A 36 1.69 6.69 3.74
CA LEU A 36 0.92 5.60 3.14
C LEU A 36 -0.09 5.02 4.14
N ASN A 37 0.30 4.86 5.40
CA ASN A 37 -0.60 4.36 6.45
C ASN A 37 -1.71 5.36 6.80
N ILE A 38 -1.42 6.67 6.80
CA ILE A 38 -2.43 7.71 6.99
C ILE A 38 -3.42 7.70 5.83
N MET A 39 -2.95 7.59 4.58
CA MET A 39 -3.82 7.46 3.41
C MET A 39 -4.67 6.18 3.46
N THR A 40 -4.10 5.06 3.94
CA THR A 40 -4.82 3.80 4.15
C THR A 40 -5.94 3.99 5.17
N SER A 41 -5.62 4.59 6.31
CA SER A 41 -6.60 4.91 7.36
C SER A 41 -7.71 5.81 6.83
N ALA A 42 -7.36 6.81 6.03
CA ALA A 42 -8.33 7.73 5.45
C ALA A 42 -9.29 7.01 4.51
N LEU A 43 -8.79 6.15 3.62
CA LEU A 43 -9.62 5.36 2.69
C LEU A 43 -10.50 4.32 3.40
N LEU A 44 -10.05 3.78 4.54
CA LEU A 44 -10.85 2.85 5.35
C LEU A 44 -11.92 3.57 6.21
N THR A 45 -11.77 4.87 6.46
CA THR A 45 -12.62 5.62 7.40
C THR A 45 -13.61 6.55 6.71
N PHE A 46 -13.21 7.22 5.64
CA PHE A 46 -14.01 8.24 4.97
C PHE A 46 -14.50 7.75 3.61
N ASP A 47 -15.62 8.31 3.14
CA ASP A 47 -16.14 8.03 1.80
C ASP A 47 -15.10 8.41 0.74
N SER A 48 -14.83 7.51 -0.21
CA SER A 48 -13.88 7.71 -1.30
C SER A 48 -14.20 8.94 -2.16
N ARG A 49 -15.47 9.37 -2.23
CA ARG A 49 -15.90 10.61 -2.90
C ARG A 49 -15.37 11.88 -2.23
N SER A 50 -15.06 11.82 -0.94
CA SER A 50 -14.48 12.95 -0.18
C SER A 50 -12.95 13.04 -0.32
N ILE A 51 -12.33 12.10 -1.04
CA ILE A 51 -10.89 11.93 -1.16
C ILE A 51 -10.47 12.06 -2.63
N ASN A 52 -9.34 12.74 -2.89
CA ASN A 52 -8.78 12.79 -4.23
C ASN A 52 -8.01 11.49 -4.54
N LEU A 53 -8.72 10.51 -5.09
CA LEU A 53 -8.16 9.21 -5.47
C LEU A 53 -7.04 9.31 -6.51
N LYS A 54 -7.06 10.33 -7.38
CA LYS A 54 -5.96 10.54 -8.33
C LYS A 54 -4.67 10.91 -7.60
N ALA A 55 -4.74 11.81 -6.62
CA ALA A 55 -3.57 12.19 -5.83
C ALA A 55 -2.98 11.01 -5.05
N ILE A 56 -3.85 10.11 -4.55
CA ILE A 56 -3.40 8.85 -3.93
C ILE A 56 -2.70 7.97 -4.95
N ALA A 57 -3.25 7.81 -6.17
CA ALA A 57 -2.62 7.04 -7.23
C ALA A 57 -1.21 7.55 -7.56
N ASP A 58 -1.07 8.86 -7.71
CA ASP A 58 0.19 9.52 -8.04
C ASP A 58 1.26 9.31 -6.94
N VAL A 59 0.85 9.12 -5.68
CA VAL A 59 1.75 8.84 -4.54
C VAL A 59 2.04 7.34 -4.39
N VAL A 60 1.02 6.48 -4.40
CA VAL A 60 1.19 5.06 -4.07
C VAL A 60 1.92 4.29 -5.17
N VAL A 61 1.66 4.61 -6.44
CA VAL A 61 2.20 3.83 -7.58
C VAL A 61 3.73 3.82 -7.55
N PRO A 62 4.45 4.95 -7.48
CA PRO A 62 5.92 4.94 -7.40
C PRO A 62 6.46 4.21 -6.17
N LEU A 63 5.76 4.30 -5.03
CA LEU A 63 6.20 3.73 -3.76
C LEU A 63 6.06 2.20 -3.68
N LEU A 64 5.37 1.57 -4.64
CA LEU A 64 5.37 0.11 -4.80
C LEU A 64 6.78 -0.44 -5.13
N ALA A 65 7.62 0.39 -5.75
CA ALA A 65 9.00 0.06 -6.09
C ALA A 65 10.03 0.78 -5.17
N ASP A 66 9.60 1.27 -4.00
CA ASP A 66 10.50 1.95 -3.06
C ASP A 66 11.66 1.04 -2.64
N GLN A 67 12.84 1.61 -2.39
CA GLN A 67 14.02 0.85 -1.96
C GLN A 67 13.83 0.15 -0.61
N LYS A 68 12.96 0.67 0.26
CA LYS A 68 12.76 0.16 1.63
C LYS A 68 11.54 -0.75 1.71
N ARG A 69 11.77 -1.99 2.18
CA ARG A 69 10.73 -3.03 2.31
C ARG A 69 9.46 -2.57 3.04
N ARG A 70 9.60 -1.78 4.12
CA ARG A 70 8.46 -1.28 4.90
C ARG A 70 7.58 -0.31 4.11
N VAL A 71 8.20 0.51 3.27
CA VAL A 71 7.48 1.43 2.37
C VAL A 71 6.75 0.64 1.29
N ARG A 72 7.40 -0.37 0.69
CA ARG A 72 6.75 -1.28 -0.26
C ARG A 72 5.55 -1.98 0.39
N LEU A 73 5.69 -2.54 1.59
CA LEU A 73 4.58 -3.18 2.29
C LEU A 73 3.40 -2.19 2.48
N ALA A 74 3.67 -1.01 3.03
CA ALA A 74 2.64 0.02 3.23
C ALA A 74 1.97 0.41 1.89
N ALA A 75 2.73 0.48 0.79
CA ALA A 75 2.22 0.81 -0.53
C ALA A 75 1.31 -0.30 -1.08
N PHE A 76 1.68 -1.57 -0.91
CA PHE A 76 0.85 -2.72 -1.30
C PHE A 76 -0.47 -2.77 -0.52
N GLU A 77 -0.44 -2.49 0.78
CA GLU A 77 -1.65 -2.45 1.61
C GLU A 77 -2.57 -1.28 1.22
N LEU A 78 -2.01 -0.08 0.98
CA LEU A 78 -2.77 1.05 0.45
C LEU A 78 -3.36 0.74 -0.93
N PHE A 79 -2.58 0.11 -1.81
CA PHE A 79 -3.01 -0.23 -3.16
C PHE A 79 -4.17 -1.22 -3.14
N ALA A 80 -4.15 -2.22 -2.24
CA ALA A 80 -5.23 -3.18 -2.08
C ALA A 80 -6.56 -2.49 -1.69
N VAL A 81 -6.53 -1.57 -0.71
CA VAL A 81 -7.69 -0.77 -0.32
C VAL A 81 -8.17 0.08 -1.50
N PHE A 82 -7.24 0.71 -2.21
CA PHE A 82 -7.57 1.59 -3.32
C PHE A 82 -8.22 0.81 -4.49
N ALA A 83 -7.69 -0.36 -4.85
CA ALA A 83 -8.26 -1.21 -5.88
C ALA A 83 -9.67 -1.69 -5.50
N HIS A 84 -9.88 -2.06 -4.23
CA HIS A 84 -11.18 -2.47 -3.72
C HIS A 84 -12.23 -1.36 -3.84
N LEU A 85 -11.88 -0.13 -3.46
CA LEU A 85 -12.76 1.04 -3.59
C LEU A 85 -12.99 1.48 -5.04
N SER A 86 -12.05 1.15 -5.93
CA SER A 86 -12.02 1.61 -7.31
C SER A 86 -12.29 0.49 -8.30
N SER A 87 -13.18 -0.45 -8.00
CA SER A 87 -13.43 -1.65 -8.81
C SER A 87 -13.57 -1.33 -10.32
N ASN A 88 -14.32 -0.27 -10.67
CA ASN A 88 -14.51 0.21 -12.05
C ASN A 88 -13.24 0.82 -12.69
N SER A 89 -12.28 1.26 -11.89
CA SER A 89 -11.02 1.90 -12.32
C SER A 89 -9.77 1.03 -12.10
N THR A 90 -9.90 -0.18 -11.57
CA THR A 90 -8.78 -1.10 -11.32
C THR A 90 -7.92 -1.32 -12.56
N LYS A 91 -8.53 -1.42 -13.74
CA LYS A 91 -7.80 -1.54 -15.02
C LYS A 91 -6.86 -0.35 -15.27
N ARG A 92 -7.29 0.87 -14.93
CA ARG A 92 -6.45 2.08 -15.07
C ARG A 92 -5.31 2.08 -14.07
N LEU A 93 -5.56 1.65 -12.83
CA LEU A 93 -4.53 1.54 -11.80
C LEU A 93 -3.46 0.51 -12.19
N LEU A 94 -3.87 -0.68 -12.66
CA LEU A 94 -2.96 -1.70 -13.15
C LEU A 94 -2.15 -1.21 -14.37
N LYS A 95 -2.76 -0.40 -15.25
CA LYS A 95 -2.02 0.24 -16.35
C LYS A 95 -0.96 1.21 -15.84
N SER A 96 -1.24 2.02 -14.82
CA SER A 96 -0.23 2.90 -14.22
C SER A 96 0.93 2.11 -13.61
N VAL A 97 0.65 0.95 -13.01
CA VAL A 97 1.69 0.03 -12.50
C VAL A 97 2.51 -0.57 -13.63
N SER A 98 1.87 -1.01 -14.73
CA SER A 98 2.57 -1.50 -15.93
C SER A 98 3.52 -0.46 -16.51
N ASN A 99 3.07 0.80 -16.62
CA ASN A 99 3.91 1.89 -17.10
C ASN A 99 5.11 2.16 -16.16
N LEU A 100 4.91 2.04 -14.84
CA LEU A 100 5.99 2.19 -13.87
C LEU A 100 7.01 1.05 -14.00
N GLU A 101 6.52 -0.18 -14.15
CA GLU A 101 7.35 -1.38 -14.36
C GLU A 101 8.26 -1.23 -15.58
N GLU A 102 7.71 -0.79 -16.71
CA GLU A 102 8.47 -0.51 -17.93
C GLU A 102 9.47 0.64 -17.72
N LYS A 103 9.05 1.75 -17.10
CA LYS A 103 9.87 2.95 -16.90
C LYS A 103 11.07 2.73 -15.98
N HIS A 104 10.90 1.90 -14.94
CA HIS A 104 11.90 1.69 -13.89
C HIS A 104 12.57 0.31 -13.95
N HIS A 105 12.34 -0.46 -15.02
CA HIS A 105 12.82 -1.85 -15.15
C HIS A 105 12.46 -2.73 -13.94
N ALA A 106 11.29 -2.48 -13.35
CA ALA A 106 10.82 -3.14 -12.15
C ALA A 106 10.04 -4.42 -12.49
N TYR A 107 10.65 -5.28 -13.30
CA TYR A 107 9.98 -6.46 -13.89
C TYR A 107 9.44 -7.42 -12.82
N GLY A 108 8.17 -7.79 -12.95
CA GLY A 108 7.44 -8.62 -11.99
C GLY A 108 6.52 -7.83 -11.05
N LEU A 109 6.65 -6.49 -10.98
CA LEU A 109 5.84 -5.65 -10.11
C LEU A 109 4.33 -5.79 -10.40
N LEU A 110 3.91 -5.78 -11.66
CA LEU A 110 2.51 -5.90 -12.00
C LEU A 110 1.92 -7.23 -11.53
N ASN A 111 2.68 -8.32 -11.63
CA ASN A 111 2.24 -9.64 -11.19
C ASN A 111 2.14 -9.70 -9.66
N ALA A 112 3.12 -9.13 -8.95
CA ALA A 112 3.07 -8.94 -7.51
C ALA A 112 1.82 -8.15 -7.08
N VAL A 113 1.51 -7.04 -7.74
CA VAL A 113 0.32 -6.23 -7.44
C VAL A 113 -0.97 -7.00 -7.70
N LYS A 114 -1.07 -7.72 -8.81
CA LYS A 114 -2.23 -8.58 -9.12
C LYS A 114 -2.45 -9.65 -8.04
N GLU A 115 -1.37 -10.26 -7.58
CA GLU A 115 -1.40 -11.27 -6.51
C GLU A 115 -1.91 -10.68 -5.19
N ARG A 116 -1.45 -9.48 -4.81
CA ARG A 116 -1.95 -8.83 -3.58
C ARG A 116 -3.44 -8.51 -3.66
N ILE A 117 -3.93 -8.10 -4.83
CA ILE A 117 -5.35 -7.75 -5.04
C ILE A 117 -6.23 -9.01 -5.08
N SER A 118 -5.75 -10.12 -5.66
CA SER A 118 -6.52 -11.37 -5.80
C SER A 118 -6.95 -11.96 -4.47
N ARG A 119 -6.18 -11.73 -3.39
CA ARG A 119 -6.50 -12.17 -2.03
C ARG A 119 -7.76 -11.53 -1.46
N ASN A 120 -8.19 -10.38 -1.97
CA ASN A 120 -9.39 -9.66 -1.55
C ASN A 120 -9.51 -9.44 -0.02
N THR A 121 -8.37 -9.37 0.67
CA THR A 121 -8.25 -9.10 2.10
C THR A 121 -7.66 -7.72 2.30
N LEU A 122 -8.28 -6.92 3.16
CA LEU A 122 -7.89 -5.54 3.43
C LEU A 122 -7.20 -5.40 4.79
N PRO A 123 -6.25 -4.45 4.93
CA PRO A 123 -5.71 -4.07 6.22
C PRO A 123 -6.79 -3.51 7.14
N LYS A 124 -6.54 -3.53 8.46
CA LYS A 124 -7.47 -3.05 9.49
C LYS A 124 -6.84 -1.94 10.31
N ILE A 125 -7.69 -1.05 10.83
CA ILE A 125 -7.26 -0.05 11.83
C ILE A 125 -7.41 -0.69 13.21
N ARG A 126 -6.31 -0.77 13.97
CA ARG A 126 -6.28 -1.27 15.35
C ARG A 126 -6.88 -0.26 16.32
N SER A 127 -7.12 -0.68 17.55
CA SER A 127 -7.64 0.18 18.63
C SER A 127 -6.72 1.34 19.02
N ASP A 128 -5.40 1.19 18.82
CA ASP A 128 -4.40 2.25 19.01
C ASP A 128 -4.35 3.24 17.83
N GLY A 129 -5.16 3.00 16.79
CA GLY A 129 -5.23 3.79 15.58
C GLY A 129 -4.12 3.50 14.58
N LEU A 130 -3.31 2.46 14.77
CA LEU A 130 -2.31 2.01 13.80
C LEU A 130 -2.92 1.04 12.77
N ILE A 131 -2.25 0.88 11.63
CA ILE A 131 -2.64 -0.11 10.62
C ILE A 131 -2.08 -1.50 10.97
N GLU A 132 -2.97 -2.49 10.99
CA GLU A 132 -2.64 -3.92 10.95
C GLU A 132 -2.61 -4.38 9.50
N TYR A 133 -1.41 -4.72 9.02
CA TYR A 133 -1.19 -5.22 7.67
C TYR A 133 -1.63 -6.67 7.53
N VAL A 134 -2.10 -7.02 6.33
CA VAL A 134 -2.40 -8.42 6.01
C VAL A 134 -1.12 -9.22 5.78
N THR A 135 -0.15 -8.64 5.08
CA THR A 135 1.13 -9.32 4.81
C THR A 135 2.11 -9.13 5.98
N PRO A 136 2.60 -10.20 6.63
CA PRO A 136 3.51 -10.10 7.77
C PRO A 136 4.92 -9.71 7.29
N LEU A 137 5.59 -8.81 8.01
CA LEU A 137 6.94 -8.34 7.66
C LEU A 137 8.06 -9.15 8.33
N ASP A 138 7.79 -9.72 9.51
CA ASP A 138 8.77 -10.46 10.30
C ASP A 138 8.33 -11.92 10.45
N ALA A 139 9.26 -12.83 10.19
CA ALA A 139 9.10 -14.27 10.42
C ALA A 139 9.08 -14.65 11.91
N ASP A 140 8.92 -13.69 12.83
CA ASP A 140 8.65 -13.96 14.25
C ASP A 140 7.17 -14.32 14.44
N ILE A 141 6.79 -15.41 13.78
CA ILE A 141 5.55 -16.12 13.99
C ILE A 141 5.80 -17.01 15.21
N SER A 142 5.46 -16.50 16.39
CA SER A 142 5.04 -17.40 17.47
C SER A 142 3.97 -18.33 16.88
N ALA A 143 4.16 -19.64 17.08
CA ALA A 143 3.52 -20.76 16.38
C ALA A 143 1.97 -20.83 16.41
N SER A 144 1.28 -19.81 16.92
CA SER A 144 -0.15 -19.78 17.22
C SER A 144 -1.06 -19.42 16.03
N ASN A 145 -0.55 -18.94 14.89
CA ASN A 145 -1.42 -18.50 13.78
C ASN A 145 -1.20 -19.25 12.45
N ARG A 146 -0.69 -20.48 12.47
CA ARG A 146 -0.34 -21.26 11.26
C ARG A 146 -1.51 -21.52 10.29
N GLU A 147 -2.76 -21.43 10.74
CA GLU A 147 -3.94 -21.72 9.90
C GLU A 147 -4.33 -20.55 8.98
N GLY A 148 -4.10 -19.30 9.39
CA GLY A 148 -4.42 -18.10 8.60
C GLY A 148 -3.48 -17.87 7.40
N TRP A 149 -2.31 -18.51 7.39
CA TRP A 149 -1.25 -18.29 6.40
C TRP A 149 -1.15 -19.38 5.34
N ARG A 150 -2.21 -20.20 5.14
CA ARG A 150 -2.20 -21.24 4.10
C ARG A 150 -2.02 -20.68 2.69
N TRP A 151 -2.41 -19.43 2.45
CA TRP A 151 -2.16 -18.73 1.17
C TRP A 151 -0.67 -18.46 0.93
N LEU A 152 0.15 -18.36 1.99
CA LEU A 152 1.60 -18.16 1.89
C LEU A 152 2.34 -19.36 1.25
N LYS A 153 1.64 -20.42 0.85
CA LYS A 153 2.19 -21.60 0.18
C LYS A 153 2.05 -21.59 -1.35
N THR A 154 1.36 -20.60 -1.91
CA THR A 154 1.06 -20.52 -3.34
C THR A 154 1.51 -19.16 -3.84
N ASN A 155 2.51 -19.13 -4.73
CA ASN A 155 3.06 -17.94 -5.41
C ASN A 155 2.93 -16.61 -4.65
N ASN A 156 3.80 -16.35 -3.68
CA ASN A 156 3.79 -15.08 -2.94
C ASN A 156 4.56 -13.98 -3.68
N LEU A 157 4.19 -13.71 -4.92
CA LEU A 157 4.90 -12.75 -5.76
C LEU A 157 4.95 -11.35 -5.13
N ASP A 158 3.89 -10.96 -4.41
CA ASP A 158 3.87 -9.71 -3.63
C ASP A 158 4.83 -9.73 -2.44
N TYR A 159 4.87 -10.81 -1.66
CA TYR A 159 5.79 -10.95 -0.55
C TYR A 159 7.24 -10.97 -1.03
N GLU A 160 7.54 -11.74 -2.07
CA GLU A 160 8.86 -11.80 -2.70
C GLU A 160 9.28 -10.42 -3.21
N TRP A 161 8.38 -9.65 -3.83
CA TRP A 161 8.64 -8.28 -4.22
C TRP A 161 8.90 -7.35 -3.02
N ILE A 162 8.07 -7.46 -1.98
CA ILE A 162 8.19 -6.68 -0.75
C ILE A 162 9.50 -7.00 -0.03
N MET A 163 9.99 -8.24 -0.07
CA MET A 163 11.21 -8.66 0.62
C MET A 163 12.47 -8.48 -0.23
N GLY A 164 12.42 -8.82 -1.51
CA GLY A 164 13.57 -8.89 -2.42
C GLY A 164 14.22 -7.55 -2.72
N GLY A 165 13.46 -6.45 -2.65
CA GLY A 165 13.95 -5.16 -3.16
C GLY A 165 13.86 -5.16 -4.69
N GLY A 166 13.52 -4.00 -5.27
CA GLY A 166 13.31 -3.83 -6.71
C GLY A 166 14.55 -4.02 -7.60
N ASN A 167 15.50 -4.87 -7.22
CA ASN A 167 16.50 -5.37 -8.13
C ASN A 167 15.86 -6.55 -8.85
N GLY A 168 15.38 -6.30 -10.07
CA GLY A 168 15.08 -7.37 -11.00
C GLY A 168 16.26 -8.34 -11.02
N SER A 169 15.97 -9.60 -10.71
CA SER A 169 16.91 -10.69 -10.80
C SER A 169 17.54 -10.64 -12.19
N SER A 170 18.78 -10.17 -12.26
CA SER A 170 19.60 -10.32 -13.45
C SER A 170 19.94 -11.80 -13.51
N SER A 171 19.32 -12.53 -14.44
CA SER A 171 19.78 -13.83 -14.92
C SER A 171 20.13 -13.68 -16.38
#